data_AF-A0A2V6F792-F1
#
_entry.id   AF-A0A2V6F792-F1
#
_cell.length_a   1.000
_cell.length_b   1.000
_cell.length_c   1.000
_cell.angle_alpha   90.00
_cell.angle_beta   90.00
_cell.angle_gamma   90.00
#
_symmetry.space_group_name_H-M   'P 1'
#
loop_
_entity.id
_entity.type
_entity.pdbx_description
1 polymer ?
#
loop_
_entity_poly.entity_id
_entity_poly.type
_entity_poly.pdbx_seq_one_letter_code
_entity_poly.pdbx_strand_id
1 'polypeptide(L)'
;MEQFAALESSGVCRHAFVRRIAGIDVSHDKAGALRRLEAAHRNIRRKIRVESWPLLTAEQVHGNKITIVDRPVGVGRQFAGCDGIITNQRKILLGIHVADCCAVYIVDPKTPAIGLVHSGRKGTELGVVSNAITQMSARFGSRPPDLIVQLSPCICPPHYEIDFAAKIIEQCRAQGMRKIHDSGVCTACHVDRYYSYRAEKGRTGRMLALLGLE
;
A
#
# COMPACT_ATOMS: atom_id res chain seq x y z
N MET A 1 1.86 6.36 13.39
CA MET A 1 2.01 6.13 11.93
C MET A 1 3.48 6.17 11.60
N GLU A 2 3.88 5.50 10.52
CA GLU A 2 5.23 5.59 9.97
C GLU A 2 5.20 6.46 8.72
N GLN A 3 6.29 7.20 8.53
CA GLN A 3 6.60 7.94 7.32
C GLN A 3 7.89 7.36 6.75
N PHE A 4 7.95 7.27 5.44
CA PHE A 4 9.12 6.76 4.72
C PHE A 4 9.91 7.91 4.11
N ALA A 5 11.19 8.04 4.48
CA ALA A 5 12.07 9.11 4.04
C ALA A 5 12.19 9.19 2.49
N ALA A 6 12.17 8.03 1.81
CA ALA A 6 12.22 7.98 0.35
C ALA A 6 11.03 8.69 -0.30
N LEU A 7 9.82 8.52 0.27
CA LEU A 7 8.62 9.18 -0.24
C LEU A 7 8.55 10.65 0.19
N GLU A 8 8.96 10.99 1.41
CA GLU A 8 9.05 12.38 1.87
C GLU A 8 9.98 13.21 0.99
N SER A 9 11.15 12.64 0.64
CA SER A 9 12.14 13.31 -0.21
C SER A 9 11.67 13.57 -1.64
N SER A 10 10.58 12.90 -2.09
CA SER A 10 10.01 13.15 -3.40
C SER A 10 9.34 14.52 -3.54
N GLY A 11 8.82 15.08 -2.44
CA GLY A 11 8.13 16.38 -2.41
C GLY A 11 6.84 16.49 -3.21
N VAL A 12 6.32 15.38 -3.77
CA VAL A 12 5.11 15.39 -4.64
C VAL A 12 3.90 14.70 -4.04
N CYS A 13 4.05 14.03 -2.89
CA CYS A 13 3.02 13.18 -2.33
C CYS A 13 2.86 13.37 -0.81
N ARG A 14 1.67 13.00 -0.33
CA ARG A 14 1.39 12.74 1.09
C ARG A 14 1.20 11.23 1.26
N HIS A 15 1.81 10.68 2.30
CA HIS A 15 1.65 9.27 2.62
C HIS A 15 1.56 9.04 4.13
N ALA A 16 1.19 7.83 4.50
CA ALA A 16 1.38 7.29 5.84
C ALA A 16 1.24 5.77 5.81
N PHE A 17 2.01 5.08 6.64
CA PHE A 17 1.69 3.70 7.02
C PHE A 17 1.13 3.67 8.44
N VAL A 18 -0.15 3.32 8.54
CA VAL A 18 -0.85 3.22 9.83
C VAL A 18 -0.53 1.87 10.47
N ARG A 19 0.20 1.94 11.59
CA ARG A 19 0.51 0.81 12.47
C ARG A 19 -0.70 0.34 13.28
N ARG A 20 -0.50 -0.69 14.12
CA ARG A 20 -1.46 -1.11 15.15
C ARG A 20 -1.97 0.08 15.96
N ILE A 21 -3.27 0.10 16.22
CA ILE A 21 -3.92 1.04 17.13
C ILE A 21 -4.23 0.31 18.44
N ALA A 22 -3.62 0.77 19.53
CA ALA A 22 -3.83 0.20 20.87
C ALA A 22 -5.24 0.49 21.39
N GLY A 23 -5.76 -0.39 22.25
CA GLY A 23 -7.05 -0.21 22.93
C GLY A 23 -8.30 -0.46 22.07
N ILE A 24 -8.14 -0.88 20.81
CA ILE A 24 -9.26 -1.25 19.94
C ILE A 24 -9.30 -2.77 19.81
N ASP A 25 -10.39 -3.39 20.25
CA ASP A 25 -10.63 -4.82 19.99
C ASP A 25 -10.90 -5.04 18.51
N VAL A 26 -10.01 -5.79 17.88
CA VAL A 26 -10.01 -6.16 16.45
C VAL A 26 -10.15 -7.67 16.24
N SER A 27 -10.52 -8.42 17.28
CA SER A 27 -10.69 -9.88 17.26
C SER A 27 -11.99 -10.31 16.56
N HIS A 28 -12.19 -9.80 15.34
CA HIS A 28 -13.40 -9.91 14.51
C HIS A 28 -13.05 -10.39 13.10
N ASP A 29 -14.05 -10.56 12.24
CA ASP A 29 -13.84 -10.70 10.80
C ASP A 29 -13.21 -9.42 10.20
N LYS A 30 -12.71 -9.50 8.95
CA LYS A 30 -12.06 -8.36 8.28
C LYS A 30 -12.95 -7.11 8.30
N ALA A 31 -14.24 -7.26 7.98
CA ALA A 31 -15.17 -6.14 7.90
C ALA A 31 -15.43 -5.53 9.29
N GLY A 32 -15.62 -6.34 10.33
CA GLY A 32 -15.79 -5.90 11.70
C GLY A 32 -14.56 -5.19 12.25
N ALA A 33 -13.37 -5.74 12.04
CA ALA A 33 -12.12 -5.10 12.45
C ALA A 33 -11.94 -3.72 11.78
N LEU A 34 -12.20 -3.62 10.48
CA LEU A 34 -12.11 -2.34 9.75
C LEU A 34 -13.13 -1.31 10.25
N ARG A 35 -14.38 -1.70 10.52
CA ARG A 35 -15.38 -0.80 11.11
C ARG A 35 -14.90 -0.20 12.44
N ARG A 36 -14.22 -0.99 13.27
CA ARG A 36 -13.70 -0.54 14.57
C ARG A 36 -12.48 0.36 14.45
N LEU A 37 -11.67 0.18 13.40
CA LEU A 37 -10.49 1.00 13.12
C LEU A 37 -10.81 2.32 12.40
N GLU A 38 -12.00 2.46 11.80
CA GLU A 38 -12.36 3.59 10.93
C GLU A 38 -12.16 4.96 11.59
N ALA A 39 -12.55 5.13 12.85
CA ALA A 39 -12.37 6.39 13.58
C ALA A 39 -10.88 6.75 13.73
N ALA A 40 -10.04 5.76 14.06
CA ALA A 40 -8.60 5.96 14.18
C ALA A 40 -7.95 6.26 12.82
N HIS A 41 -8.35 5.54 11.77
CA HIS A 41 -7.88 5.79 10.40
C HIS A 41 -8.28 7.18 9.89
N ARG A 42 -9.50 7.65 10.19
CA ARG A 42 -9.94 9.02 9.88
C ARG A 42 -9.12 10.08 10.62
N ASN A 43 -8.81 9.87 11.88
CA ASN A 43 -7.95 10.78 12.65
C ASN A 43 -6.54 10.88 12.06
N ILE A 44 -6.00 9.78 11.51
CA ILE A 44 -4.70 9.81 10.85
C ILE A 44 -4.76 10.59 9.54
N ARG A 45 -5.80 10.40 8.71
CA ARG A 45 -6.02 11.21 7.51
C ARG A 45 -6.05 12.72 7.82
N ARG A 46 -6.66 13.12 8.93
CA ARG A 46 -6.63 14.51 9.40
C ARG A 46 -5.21 14.97 9.80
N LYS A 47 -4.46 14.12 10.51
CA LYS A 47 -3.07 14.44 10.92
C LYS A 47 -2.15 14.67 9.72
N ILE A 48 -2.35 13.93 8.63
CA ILE A 48 -1.59 14.14 7.38
C ILE A 48 -2.27 15.14 6.41
N ARG A 49 -3.35 15.82 6.83
CA ARG A 49 -4.07 16.89 6.10
C ARG A 49 -4.65 16.46 4.74
N VAL A 50 -5.24 15.28 4.69
CA VAL A 50 -5.90 14.72 3.47
C VAL A 50 -7.34 14.28 3.74
N GLU A 51 -7.95 14.74 4.84
CA GLU A 51 -9.29 14.34 5.25
C GLU A 51 -10.38 14.75 4.25
N SER A 52 -10.14 15.81 3.48
CA SER A 52 -11.06 16.29 2.43
C SER A 52 -10.86 15.59 1.09
N TRP A 53 -9.82 14.76 0.94
CA TRP A 53 -9.51 14.09 -0.32
C TRP A 53 -10.35 12.81 -0.45
N PRO A 54 -10.93 12.52 -1.63
CA PRO A 54 -11.61 11.26 -1.88
C PRO A 54 -10.69 10.07 -1.58
N LEU A 55 -11.10 9.20 -0.65
CA LEU A 55 -10.39 7.95 -0.35
C LEU A 55 -10.82 6.85 -1.31
N LEU A 56 -9.87 6.34 -2.09
CA LEU A 56 -10.04 5.24 -3.03
C LEU A 56 -9.34 4.00 -2.50
N THR A 57 -10.08 2.90 -2.36
CA THR A 57 -9.55 1.63 -1.86
C THR A 57 -9.78 0.50 -2.84
N ALA A 58 -8.96 -0.54 -2.76
CA ALA A 58 -9.16 -1.78 -3.50
C ALA A 58 -9.95 -2.79 -2.64
N GLU A 59 -10.70 -3.69 -3.28
CA GLU A 59 -11.31 -4.84 -2.62
C GLU A 59 -10.26 -5.81 -2.06
N GLN A 60 -9.14 -5.96 -2.79
CA GLN A 60 -8.00 -6.83 -2.50
C GLN A 60 -8.36 -8.32 -2.53
N VAL A 61 -8.49 -8.85 -3.74
CA VAL A 61 -8.84 -10.26 -4.02
C VAL A 61 -7.62 -11.18 -4.16
N HIS A 62 -6.43 -10.68 -3.82
CA HIS A 62 -5.13 -11.36 -3.96
C HIS A 62 -4.82 -11.77 -5.41
N GLY A 63 -5.31 -10.99 -6.38
CA GLY A 63 -4.98 -11.11 -7.79
C GLY A 63 -3.87 -10.14 -8.20
N ASN A 64 -3.81 -9.83 -9.50
CA ASN A 64 -2.84 -8.88 -10.06
C ASN A 64 -3.49 -7.69 -10.79
N LYS A 65 -4.82 -7.53 -10.69
CA LYS A 65 -5.53 -6.46 -11.39
C LYS A 65 -5.27 -5.10 -10.71
N ILE A 66 -4.96 -4.10 -11.54
CA ILE A 66 -4.73 -2.73 -11.13
C ILE A 66 -5.85 -1.85 -11.71
N THR A 67 -6.47 -1.05 -10.85
CA THR A 67 -7.41 -0.01 -11.29
C THR A 67 -6.65 1.25 -11.65
N ILE A 68 -6.97 1.81 -12.81
CA ILE A 68 -6.42 3.09 -13.27
C ILE A 68 -7.46 4.17 -13.00
N VAL A 69 -7.06 5.22 -12.29
CA VAL A 69 -7.88 6.41 -12.05
C VAL A 69 -7.19 7.60 -12.69
N ASP A 70 -7.64 7.98 -13.88
CA ASP A 70 -7.05 9.01 -14.73
C ASP A 70 -8.03 10.15 -15.07
N ARG A 71 -9.18 10.15 -14.38
CA ARG A 71 -10.24 11.14 -14.47
C ARG A 71 -10.63 11.60 -13.07
N PRO A 72 -11.17 12.83 -12.93
CA PRO A 72 -11.62 13.34 -11.65
C PRO A 72 -12.62 12.42 -10.95
N VAL A 73 -12.49 12.27 -9.65
CA VAL A 73 -13.41 11.49 -8.81
C VAL A 73 -14.03 12.41 -7.77
N GLY A 74 -15.37 12.47 -7.74
CA GLY A 74 -16.10 13.35 -6.82
C GLY A 74 -16.21 12.83 -5.39
N VAL A 75 -16.20 11.50 -5.19
CA VAL A 75 -16.38 10.88 -3.87
C VAL A 75 -15.50 9.65 -3.69
N GLY A 76 -15.11 9.38 -2.44
CA GLY A 76 -14.38 8.16 -2.11
C GLY A 76 -15.19 6.91 -2.43
N ARG A 77 -14.51 5.84 -2.85
CA ARG A 77 -15.14 4.56 -3.21
C ARG A 77 -14.14 3.40 -3.13
N GLN A 78 -14.68 2.19 -3.01
CA GLN A 78 -13.91 0.97 -3.21
C GLN A 78 -14.04 0.49 -4.66
N PHE A 79 -12.97 -0.07 -5.22
CA PHE A 79 -12.97 -0.73 -6.52
C PHE A 79 -12.96 -2.25 -6.38
N ALA A 80 -13.89 -2.91 -7.07
CA ALA A 80 -14.06 -4.35 -7.03
C ALA A 80 -13.01 -5.10 -7.87
N GLY A 81 -12.61 -6.28 -7.38
CA GLY A 81 -11.78 -7.25 -8.10
C GLY A 81 -10.36 -6.79 -8.42
N CYS A 82 -9.82 -5.78 -7.72
CA CYS A 82 -8.45 -5.30 -7.90
C CYS A 82 -7.65 -5.36 -6.60
N ASP A 83 -6.33 -5.28 -6.75
CA ASP A 83 -5.36 -5.32 -5.65
C ASP A 83 -4.46 -4.09 -5.62
N GLY A 84 -4.59 -3.18 -6.59
CA GLY A 84 -3.88 -1.92 -6.55
C GLY A 84 -4.61 -0.85 -7.34
N ILE A 85 -4.24 0.39 -7.05
CA ILE A 85 -4.76 1.56 -7.76
C ILE A 85 -3.58 2.40 -8.19
N ILE A 86 -3.63 2.92 -9.41
CA ILE A 86 -2.68 3.93 -9.92
C ILE A 86 -3.43 5.17 -10.39
N THR A 87 -2.84 6.34 -10.23
CA THR A 87 -3.45 7.61 -10.62
C THR A 87 -2.42 8.70 -10.89
N ASN A 88 -2.76 9.64 -11.77
CA ASN A 88 -2.07 10.92 -11.95
C ASN A 88 -2.91 12.11 -11.45
N GLN A 89 -4.04 11.84 -10.78
CA GLN A 89 -4.95 12.86 -10.27
C GLN A 89 -4.44 13.38 -8.92
N ARG A 90 -4.40 14.70 -8.78
CA ARG A 90 -4.04 15.37 -7.53
C ARG A 90 -5.21 15.37 -6.56
N LYS A 91 -4.91 15.49 -5.26
CA LYS A 91 -5.89 15.59 -4.18
C LYS A 91 -6.86 14.40 -4.09
N ILE A 92 -6.38 13.22 -4.46
CA ILE A 92 -7.03 11.93 -4.27
C ILE A 92 -6.14 11.07 -3.37
N LEU A 93 -6.75 10.30 -2.47
CA LEU A 93 -6.04 9.47 -1.52
C LEU A 93 -6.27 7.99 -1.86
N LEU A 94 -5.19 7.24 -2.11
CA LEU A 94 -5.23 5.79 -2.26
C LEU A 94 -5.09 5.12 -0.89
N GLY A 95 -5.80 4.01 -0.68
CA GLY A 95 -5.75 3.23 0.55
C GLY A 95 -5.67 1.72 0.31
N ILE A 96 -4.70 1.05 0.94
CA ILE A 96 -4.53 -0.41 0.91
C ILE A 96 -4.42 -0.94 2.34
N HIS A 97 -5.19 -1.98 2.66
CA HIS A 97 -5.19 -2.59 4.00
C HIS A 97 -4.33 -3.85 4.02
N VAL A 98 -3.46 -3.99 5.02
CA VAL A 98 -2.58 -5.18 5.14
C VAL A 98 -2.50 -5.70 6.56
N ALA A 99 -2.31 -7.00 6.68
CA ALA A 99 -1.76 -7.68 7.84
C ALA A 99 -0.94 -8.82 7.27
N ASP A 100 0.38 -8.75 7.41
CA ASP A 100 1.41 -9.61 6.76
C ASP A 100 1.70 -9.37 5.28
N CYS A 101 0.72 -9.13 4.42
CA CYS A 101 1.00 -8.80 3.01
C CYS A 101 1.75 -7.47 2.89
N CYS A 102 2.54 -7.29 1.83
CA CYS A 102 3.27 -6.04 1.59
C CYS A 102 2.35 -5.02 0.92
N ALA A 103 2.29 -3.80 1.46
CA ALA A 103 1.78 -2.64 0.74
C ALA A 103 2.95 -1.95 0.03
N VAL A 104 2.85 -1.81 -1.29
CA VAL A 104 3.90 -1.25 -2.14
C VAL A 104 3.45 0.12 -2.64
N TYR A 105 4.22 1.13 -2.28
CA TYR A 105 4.06 2.50 -2.71
C TYR A 105 4.93 2.71 -3.93
N ILE A 106 4.37 3.32 -4.98
CA ILE A 106 5.08 3.64 -6.21
C ILE A 106 4.83 5.12 -6.48
N VAL A 107 5.89 5.91 -6.63
CA VAL A 107 5.80 7.35 -6.88
C VAL A 107 6.68 7.73 -8.05
N ASP A 108 6.09 8.40 -9.03
CA ASP A 108 6.80 9.08 -10.10
C ASP A 108 6.90 10.58 -9.79
N PRO A 109 8.07 11.09 -9.38
CA PRO A 109 8.24 12.52 -9.15
C PRO A 109 8.46 13.33 -10.44
N LYS A 110 8.75 12.69 -11.58
CA LYS A 110 9.06 13.36 -12.86
C LYS A 110 7.82 13.56 -13.70
N THR A 111 6.97 12.54 -13.77
CA THR A 111 5.64 12.61 -14.37
C THR A 111 4.64 12.30 -13.26
N PRO A 112 4.21 13.31 -12.47
CA PRO A 112 3.49 13.11 -11.21
C PRO A 112 2.35 12.10 -11.30
N ALA A 113 2.64 10.88 -10.85
CA ALA A 113 1.74 9.75 -10.82
C ALA A 113 2.13 8.86 -9.65
N ILE A 114 1.14 8.21 -9.06
CA ILE A 114 1.31 7.36 -7.88
C ILE A 114 0.59 6.03 -8.08
N GLY A 115 1.08 5.02 -7.37
CA GLY A 115 0.48 3.70 -7.27
C GLY A 115 0.54 3.18 -5.85
N LEU A 116 -0.54 2.55 -5.39
CA LEU A 116 -0.57 1.86 -4.11
C LEU A 116 -1.12 0.45 -4.33
N VAL A 117 -0.31 -0.55 -4.00
CA VAL A 117 -0.52 -1.95 -4.42
C VAL A 117 -0.46 -2.89 -3.22
N HIS A 118 -1.42 -3.78 -3.12
CA HIS A 118 -1.43 -4.93 -2.23
C HIS A 118 -0.70 -6.11 -2.89
N SER A 119 0.39 -6.55 -2.28
CA SER A 119 1.18 -7.71 -2.73
C SER A 119 1.26 -8.75 -1.61
N GLY A 120 0.33 -9.69 -1.63
CA GLY A 120 0.41 -10.96 -0.87
C GLY A 120 0.88 -12.10 -1.77
N ARG A 121 0.96 -13.33 -1.24
CA ARG A 121 1.48 -14.52 -1.96
C ARG A 121 1.08 -14.62 -3.42
N LYS A 122 -0.23 -14.80 -3.69
CA LYS A 122 -0.73 -14.96 -5.05
C LYS A 122 -0.50 -13.72 -5.92
N GLY A 123 -0.61 -12.52 -5.35
CA GLY A 123 -0.34 -11.27 -6.06
C GLY A 123 1.13 -11.13 -6.47
N THR A 124 2.07 -11.47 -5.57
CA THR A 124 3.50 -11.50 -5.85
C THR A 124 3.84 -12.53 -6.92
N GLU A 125 3.29 -13.75 -6.83
CA GLU A 125 3.47 -14.80 -7.85
C GLU A 125 2.96 -14.34 -9.24
N LEU A 126 1.85 -13.60 -9.28
CA LEU A 126 1.26 -13.05 -10.50
C LEU A 126 1.89 -11.71 -10.96
N GLY A 127 2.94 -11.24 -10.28
CA GLY A 127 3.65 -10.00 -10.64
C GLY A 127 2.80 -8.73 -10.53
N VAL A 128 1.95 -8.60 -9.50
CA VAL A 128 1.04 -7.45 -9.34
C VAL A 128 1.75 -6.09 -9.33
N VAL A 129 2.94 -6.01 -8.71
CA VAL A 129 3.75 -4.78 -8.69
C VAL A 129 4.32 -4.50 -10.08
N SER A 130 4.84 -5.51 -10.77
CA SER A 130 5.29 -5.40 -12.16
C SER A 130 4.18 -4.92 -13.08
N ASN A 131 2.96 -5.43 -12.90
CA ASN A 131 1.80 -4.98 -13.66
C ASN A 131 1.50 -3.50 -13.39
N ALA A 132 1.51 -3.06 -12.13
CA ALA A 132 1.29 -1.65 -11.79
C ALA A 132 2.32 -0.72 -12.46
N ILE A 133 3.61 -1.07 -12.42
CA ILE A 133 4.68 -0.28 -13.07
C ILE A 133 4.50 -0.24 -14.59
N THR A 134 4.17 -1.37 -15.22
CA THR A 134 3.87 -1.43 -16.66
C THR A 134 2.69 -0.53 -17.01
N GLN A 135 1.61 -0.57 -16.23
CA GLN A 135 0.43 0.26 -16.44
C GLN A 135 0.73 1.76 -16.21
N MET A 136 1.54 2.12 -15.21
CA MET A 136 2.00 3.50 -15.02
C MET A 136 2.80 3.99 -16.22
N SER A 137 3.69 3.16 -16.74
CA SER A 137 4.50 3.49 -17.93
C SER A 137 3.62 3.70 -19.16
N ALA A 138 2.71 2.75 -19.43
CA ALA A 138 1.82 2.81 -20.58
C ALA A 138 0.80 3.95 -20.50
N ARG A 139 0.27 4.24 -19.31
CA ARG A 139 -0.85 5.18 -19.16
C ARG A 139 -0.42 6.62 -18.90
N PHE A 140 0.65 6.80 -18.13
CA PHE A 140 1.11 8.10 -17.67
C PHE A 140 2.47 8.49 -18.25
N GLY A 141 3.14 7.60 -18.99
CA GLY A 141 4.49 7.87 -19.50
C GLY A 141 5.56 7.79 -18.42
N SER A 142 5.25 7.17 -17.28
CA SER A 142 6.20 6.94 -16.21
C SER A 142 7.39 6.12 -16.66
N ARG A 143 8.58 6.45 -16.18
CA ARG A 143 9.81 5.75 -16.57
C ARG A 143 10.33 4.93 -15.39
N PRO A 144 10.55 3.61 -15.57
CA PRO A 144 10.96 2.78 -14.46
C PRO A 144 12.19 3.29 -13.65
N PRO A 145 13.28 3.77 -14.28
CA PRO A 145 14.43 4.27 -13.52
C PRO A 145 14.15 5.52 -12.66
N ASP A 146 13.08 6.25 -12.97
CA ASP A 146 12.70 7.49 -12.31
C ASP A 146 11.75 7.27 -11.11
N LEU A 147 11.06 6.12 -11.07
CA LEU A 147 10.13 5.78 -9.99
C LEU A 147 10.85 5.52 -8.67
N ILE A 148 10.18 5.88 -7.58
CA ILE A 148 10.51 5.52 -6.21
C ILE A 148 9.54 4.42 -5.78
N VAL A 149 10.07 3.28 -5.38
CA VAL A 149 9.30 2.16 -4.83
C VAL A 149 9.64 2.02 -3.36
N GLN A 150 8.62 2.02 -2.50
CA GLN A 150 8.76 1.79 -1.07
C GLN A 150 7.88 0.62 -0.64
N LEU A 151 8.47 -0.34 0.05
CA LEU A 151 7.78 -1.50 0.61
C LEU A 151 7.46 -1.24 2.08
N SER A 152 6.24 -1.54 2.49
CA SER A 152 5.84 -1.50 3.91
C SER A 152 6.43 -2.69 4.68
N PRO A 153 6.41 -2.66 6.03
CA PRO A 153 6.55 -3.85 6.83
C PRO A 153 5.60 -4.95 6.35
N CYS A 154 6.10 -6.17 6.21
CA CYS A 154 5.37 -7.36 5.79
C CYS A 154 5.95 -8.59 6.48
N ILE A 155 5.27 -9.72 6.40
CA ILE A 155 5.80 -10.96 6.98
C ILE A 155 6.99 -11.46 6.15
N CYS A 156 7.97 -12.07 6.81
CA CYS A 156 9.15 -12.65 6.17
C CYS A 156 9.62 -13.92 6.91
N PRO A 157 10.56 -14.69 6.34
CA PRO A 157 11.17 -15.83 7.02
C PRO A 157 11.78 -15.46 8.38
N PRO A 158 11.75 -16.38 9.38
CA PRO A 158 11.20 -17.73 9.32
C PRO A 158 9.67 -17.79 9.57
N HIS A 159 8.99 -16.66 9.78
CA HIS A 159 7.56 -16.62 10.13
C HIS A 159 6.62 -16.90 8.94
N TYR A 160 7.16 -16.81 7.73
CA TYR A 160 6.49 -17.21 6.50
C TYR A 160 7.48 -17.76 5.49
N GLU A 161 7.06 -18.73 4.69
CA GLU A 161 7.92 -19.42 3.74
C GLU A 161 8.35 -18.55 2.54
N ILE A 162 7.59 -17.49 2.24
CA ILE A 162 7.89 -16.56 1.15
C ILE A 162 8.43 -15.25 1.73
N ASP A 163 9.58 -14.82 1.22
CA ASP A 163 10.05 -13.45 1.38
C ASP A 163 9.41 -12.56 0.31
N PHE A 164 8.33 -11.87 0.68
CA PHE A 164 7.64 -10.95 -0.24
C PHE A 164 8.53 -9.80 -0.66
N ALA A 165 9.30 -9.23 0.27
CA ALA A 165 10.12 -8.06 0.00
C ALA A 165 11.21 -8.39 -1.01
N ALA A 166 11.96 -9.49 -0.79
CA ALA A 166 12.99 -9.93 -1.72
C ALA A 166 12.43 -10.17 -3.13
N LYS A 167 11.30 -10.88 -3.26
CA LYS A 167 10.66 -11.14 -4.56
C LYS A 167 10.18 -9.87 -5.27
N ILE A 168 9.57 -8.95 -4.53
CA ILE A 168 9.11 -7.67 -5.10
C ILE A 168 10.32 -6.84 -5.56
N ILE A 169 11.40 -6.79 -4.78
CA ILE A 169 12.63 -6.09 -5.15
C ILE A 169 13.23 -6.68 -6.43
N GLU A 170 13.29 -8.00 -6.54
CA GLU A 170 13.76 -8.70 -7.75
C GLU A 170 12.92 -8.30 -8.98
N GLN A 171 11.58 -8.38 -8.85
CA GLN A 171 10.63 -7.97 -9.90
C GLN A 171 10.81 -6.52 -10.33
N CYS A 172 10.98 -5.61 -9.37
CA CYS A 172 11.25 -4.19 -9.62
C CYS A 172 12.56 -4.00 -10.39
N ARG A 173 13.65 -4.65 -9.95
CA ARG A 173 14.97 -4.57 -10.61
C ARG A 173 14.92 -5.11 -12.03
N ALA A 174 14.19 -6.19 -12.28
CA ALA A 174 14.01 -6.74 -13.62
C ALA A 174 13.31 -5.76 -14.59
N GLN A 175 12.53 -4.80 -14.07
CA GLN A 175 11.92 -3.72 -14.86
C GLN A 175 12.78 -2.45 -14.97
N GLY A 176 14.02 -2.48 -14.45
CA GLY A 176 14.94 -1.34 -14.51
C GLY A 176 14.72 -0.28 -13.42
N MET A 177 13.95 -0.59 -12.37
CA MET A 177 13.84 0.25 -11.17
C MET A 177 15.21 0.42 -10.51
N ARG A 178 15.51 1.64 -10.04
CA ARG A 178 16.75 1.95 -9.32
C ARG A 178 16.55 2.36 -7.87
N LYS A 179 15.43 3.00 -7.54
CA LYS A 179 15.13 3.53 -6.20
C LYS A 179 14.11 2.65 -5.50
N ILE A 180 14.59 1.56 -4.90
CA ILE A 180 13.75 0.59 -4.20
C ILE A 180 14.15 0.62 -2.73
N HIS A 181 13.17 0.82 -1.86
CA HIS A 181 13.35 0.94 -0.42
C HIS A 181 12.48 -0.09 0.29
N ASP A 182 13.10 -0.87 1.16
CA ASP A 182 12.42 -1.83 2.02
C ASP A 182 12.42 -1.31 3.46
N SER A 183 11.30 -1.50 4.16
CA SER A 183 11.24 -1.24 5.59
C SER A 183 12.10 -2.22 6.39
N GLY A 184 12.30 -3.45 5.89
CA GLY A 184 13.12 -4.47 6.55
C GLY A 184 12.54 -4.98 7.87
N VAL A 185 11.22 -4.83 8.07
CA VAL A 185 10.54 -5.16 9.34
C VAL A 185 9.51 -6.27 9.12
N CYS A 186 9.65 -7.34 9.90
CA CYS A 186 8.68 -8.43 9.94
C CYS A 186 7.46 -8.08 10.81
N THR A 187 6.25 -8.17 10.26
CA THR A 187 5.01 -7.92 11.01
C THR A 187 4.77 -8.95 12.11
N ALA A 188 5.16 -10.21 11.89
CA ALA A 188 5.00 -11.28 12.87
C ALA A 188 5.98 -11.19 14.05
N CYS A 189 7.16 -10.57 13.88
CA CYS A 189 8.12 -10.36 14.97
C CYS A 189 7.69 -9.26 15.96
N HIS A 190 6.84 -8.33 15.52
CA HIS A 190 6.50 -7.11 16.25
C HIS A 190 4.98 -6.90 16.32
N VAL A 191 4.27 -7.89 16.87
CA VAL A 191 2.81 -7.85 17.01
C VAL A 191 2.32 -6.74 17.93
N ASP A 192 3.17 -6.15 18.76
CA ASP A 192 2.89 -4.94 19.54
C ASP A 192 2.76 -3.68 18.64
N ARG A 193 3.46 -3.67 17.49
CA ARG A 193 3.49 -2.54 16.56
C ARG A 193 2.66 -2.76 15.29
N TYR A 194 2.51 -4.00 14.85
CA TYR A 194 1.81 -4.35 13.62
C TYR A 194 0.75 -5.42 13.88
N TYR A 195 -0.27 -5.44 13.04
CA TYR A 195 -1.20 -6.56 12.95
C TYR A 195 -0.57 -7.66 12.10
N SER A 196 -0.65 -8.91 12.56
CA SER A 196 -0.17 -10.07 11.81
C SER A 196 -1.25 -11.13 11.77
N TYR A 197 -1.74 -11.43 10.57
CA TYR A 197 -2.76 -12.45 10.35
C TYR A 197 -2.23 -13.84 10.77
N ARG A 198 -0.98 -14.15 10.43
CA ARG A 198 -0.33 -15.43 10.72
C ARG A 198 -0.05 -15.59 12.21
N ALA A 199 0.58 -14.61 12.85
CA ALA A 199 0.92 -14.70 14.27
C ALA A 199 -0.33 -14.70 15.17
N GLU A 200 -1.37 -13.94 14.80
CA GLU A 200 -2.61 -13.81 15.57
C GLU A 200 -3.74 -14.73 15.07
N LYS A 201 -3.40 -15.76 14.29
CA LYS A 201 -4.31 -16.83 13.86
C LYS A 201 -5.62 -16.32 13.22
N GLY A 202 -5.49 -15.29 12.40
CA GLY A 202 -6.58 -14.68 11.63
C GLY A 202 -7.47 -13.70 12.40
N ARG A 203 -7.34 -13.61 13.73
CA ARG A 203 -8.14 -12.70 14.58
C ARG A 203 -7.36 -11.43 14.85
N THR A 204 -7.28 -10.56 13.85
CA THR A 204 -6.45 -9.34 13.91
C THR A 204 -7.02 -8.18 13.11
N GLY A 205 -6.49 -6.98 13.38
CA GLY A 205 -6.77 -5.75 12.65
C GLY A 205 -6.08 -5.68 11.29
N ARG A 206 -6.09 -4.50 10.69
CA ARG A 206 -5.33 -4.22 9.46
C ARG A 206 -4.59 -2.91 9.63
N MET A 207 -3.31 -2.91 9.25
CA MET A 207 -2.62 -1.66 8.93
C MET A 207 -3.29 -1.04 7.71
N LEU A 208 -3.12 0.27 7.56
CA LEU A 208 -3.61 1.03 6.42
C LEU A 208 -2.44 1.81 5.81
N ALA A 209 -2.10 1.46 4.57
CA ALA A 209 -1.21 2.25 3.73
C ALA A 209 -2.01 3.35 3.05
N LEU A 210 -1.48 4.58 3.04
CA LEU A 210 -2.09 5.76 2.44
C LEU A 210 -1.09 6.47 1.54
N LEU A 211 -1.51 6.83 0.33
CA LEU A 211 -0.70 7.58 -0.63
C LEU A 211 -1.59 8.49 -1.46
N GLY A 212 -1.27 9.77 -1.53
CA GLY A 212 -1.98 10.74 -2.35
C GLY A 212 -1.01 11.71 -3.01
N LEU A 213 -1.34 12.14 -4.22
CA LEU A 213 -0.56 13.13 -4.96
C LEU A 213 -1.03 14.54 -4.55
N GLU A 214 -0.10 15.42 -4.19
CA GLU A 214 -0.43 16.81 -3.80
C GLU A 214 -0.97 17.66 -4.95
#